data_AF-H0BS27-F1
#
_entry.id   AF-H0BS27-F1
#
_cell.length_a   1.000
_cell.length_b   1.000
_cell.length_c   1.000
_cell.angle_alpha   90.00
_cell.angle_beta   90.00
_cell.angle_gamma   90.00
#
_symmetry.space_group_name_H-M   'P 1'
#
loop_
_entity.id
_entity.type
_entity.pdbx_description
1 polymer ?
#
loop_
_entity_poly.entity_id
_entity_poly.type
_entity_poly.pdbx_seq_one_letter_code
_entity_poly.pdbx_strand_id
1 'polypeptide(L)'
;MTIEHDFFRPRQAPASVLYDAFQEEATHRKGRDVEEWIRLELEAVHRAACSYAAEHGLHAPTLEQVAAAERYARGSADYGSKWALVLAEKMTLTVRT
;
A
#
# COMPACT_ATOMS: atom_id res chain seq x y z
N MET A 1 9.63 -3.27 -18.39
CA MET A 1 8.47 -4.17 -18.56
C MET A 1 7.26 -3.26 -18.68
N THR A 2 6.73 -3.05 -19.89
CA THR A 2 5.54 -2.22 -20.11
C THR A 2 4.34 -3.02 -19.64
N ILE A 3 3.85 -2.74 -18.43
CA ILE A 3 2.69 -3.40 -17.83
C ILE A 3 1.42 -2.89 -18.53
N GLU A 4 1.15 -3.38 -19.73
CA GLU A 4 -0.18 -3.27 -20.32
C GLU A 4 -1.05 -4.38 -19.73
N HIS A 5 -1.90 -4.01 -18.76
CA HIS A 5 -2.85 -4.85 -18.00
C HIS A 5 -2.32 -5.67 -16.82
N ASP A 6 -1.99 -4.98 -15.73
CA ASP A 6 -2.17 -5.56 -14.40
C ASP A 6 -3.66 -5.60 -14.06
N PHE A 7 -4.27 -6.79 -14.14
CA PHE A 7 -5.70 -6.98 -13.89
C PHE A 7 -6.10 -6.69 -12.44
N PHE A 8 -5.17 -6.88 -11.50
CA PHE A 8 -5.44 -6.72 -10.10
C PHE A 8 -5.27 -5.27 -9.65
N ARG A 9 -4.45 -4.47 -10.33
CA ARG A 9 -4.19 -3.07 -9.96
C ARG A 9 -5.50 -2.28 -9.74
N PRO A 10 -5.74 -1.74 -8.52
CA PRO A 10 -6.87 -0.85 -8.27
C PRO A 10 -6.84 0.38 -9.19
N ARG A 11 -8.00 0.86 -9.63
CA ARG A 11 -8.10 1.98 -10.57
C ARG A 11 -8.25 3.34 -9.90
N GLN A 12 -8.65 3.36 -8.63
CA GLN A 12 -8.93 4.60 -7.89
C GLN A 12 -7.90 4.84 -6.80
N ALA A 13 -7.54 6.11 -6.63
CA ALA A 13 -6.70 6.56 -5.52
C ALA A 13 -7.55 6.68 -4.24
N PRO A 14 -6.96 6.46 -3.03
CA PRO A 14 -5.53 6.20 -2.81
C PRO A 14 -5.07 4.77 -3.17
N ALA A 15 -5.96 3.79 -3.28
CA ALA A 15 -5.57 2.39 -3.44
C ALA A 15 -4.61 2.12 -4.62
N SER A 16 -4.80 2.77 -5.77
CA SER A 16 -3.87 2.63 -6.90
C SER A 16 -2.45 3.13 -6.59
N VAL A 17 -2.33 4.22 -5.82
CA VAL A 17 -1.03 4.82 -5.42
C VAL A 17 -0.32 3.90 -4.43
N LEU A 18 -1.05 3.35 -3.47
CA LEU A 18 -0.52 2.41 -2.48
C LEU A 18 -0.05 1.11 -3.15
N TYR A 19 -0.82 0.62 -4.12
CA TYR A 19 -0.48 -0.55 -4.90
C TYR A 19 0.81 -0.34 -5.69
N ASP A 20 0.94 0.79 -6.39
CA ASP A 20 2.13 1.10 -7.18
C ASP A 20 3.39 1.18 -6.31
N ALA A 21 3.29 1.82 -5.14
CA ALA A 21 4.41 1.88 -4.19
C ALA A 21 4.84 0.49 -3.69
N PHE A 22 3.87 -0.39 -3.44
CA PHE A 22 4.15 -1.79 -3.12
C PHE A 22 4.84 -2.51 -4.29
N GLN A 23 4.31 -2.41 -5.51
CA GLN A 23 4.87 -3.08 -6.68
C GLN A 23 6.30 -2.60 -7.00
N GLU A 24 6.55 -1.30 -6.87
CA GLU A 24 7.88 -0.72 -7.04
C GLU A 24 8.89 -1.33 -6.05
N GLU A 25 8.56 -1.34 -4.76
CA GLU A 25 9.45 -1.92 -3.74
C GLU A 25 9.63 -3.43 -3.91
N ALA A 26 8.57 -4.14 -4.32
CA ALA A 26 8.60 -5.58 -4.57
C ALA A 26 9.57 -5.98 -5.70
N THR A 27 9.95 -5.06 -6.60
CA THR A 27 10.97 -5.33 -7.62
C THR A 27 12.37 -5.59 -7.02
N HIS A 28 12.59 -5.15 -5.78
CA HIS A 28 13.87 -5.26 -5.08
C HIS A 28 13.97 -6.47 -4.13
N ARG A 29 12.96 -7.36 -4.14
CA ARG A 29 12.94 -8.59 -3.32
C ARG A 29 14.15 -9.49 -3.51
N LYS A 30 14.67 -9.56 -4.75
CA LYS A 30 15.75 -10.48 -5.10
C LYS A 30 17.04 -10.09 -4.37
N GLY A 31 17.56 -10.99 -3.54
CA GLY A 31 18.82 -10.82 -2.83
C GLY A 31 18.69 -10.16 -1.45
N ARG A 32 17.47 -9.85 -1.00
CA ARG A 32 17.19 -9.41 0.37
C ARG A 32 16.71 -10.57 1.23
N ASP A 33 16.91 -10.43 2.53
CA ASP A 33 16.31 -11.34 3.51
C ASP A 33 14.78 -11.15 3.61
N VAL A 34 14.08 -12.21 4.01
CA VAL A 34 12.61 -12.23 4.12
C VAL A 34 12.08 -11.30 5.22
N GLU A 35 12.85 -10.98 6.25
CA GLU A 35 12.44 -9.97 7.22
C GLU A 35 12.68 -8.56 6.66
N GLU A 36 13.80 -8.37 5.97
CA GLU A 36 14.17 -7.09 5.38
C GLU A 36 13.22 -6.64 4.27
N TRP A 37 12.88 -7.51 3.33
CA TRP A 37 12.00 -7.15 2.22
C TRP A 37 10.57 -6.78 2.69
N ILE A 38 10.06 -7.39 3.77
CA ILE A 38 8.72 -7.15 4.33
C ILE A 38 8.74 -5.80 5.02
N ARG A 39 9.77 -5.54 5.82
CA ARG A 39 9.95 -4.24 6.47
C ARG A 39 9.96 -3.12 5.43
N LEU A 40 10.74 -3.27 4.35
CA LEU A 40 10.84 -2.25 3.31
C LEU A 40 9.53 -2.06 2.54
N GLU A 41 8.79 -3.13 2.24
CA GLU A 41 7.46 -3.04 1.61
C GLU A 41 6.45 -2.29 2.50
N LEU A 42 6.42 -2.59 3.80
CA LEU A 42 5.57 -1.88 4.76
C LEU A 42 5.94 -0.39 4.83
N GLU A 43 7.24 -0.07 4.87
CA GLU A 43 7.74 1.30 4.89
C GLU A 43 7.41 2.06 3.59
N ALA A 44 7.54 1.42 2.42
CA ALA A 44 7.22 2.01 1.13
C ALA A 44 5.73 2.37 1.04
N VAL A 45 4.85 1.44 1.40
CA VAL A 45 3.40 1.67 1.41
C VAL A 45 3.01 2.73 2.44
N HIS A 46 3.59 2.71 3.64
CA HIS A 46 3.35 3.72 4.66
C HIS A 46 3.78 5.12 4.19
N ARG A 47 4.95 5.24 3.55
CA ARG A 47 5.43 6.52 3.00
C ARG A 47 4.48 7.06 1.94
N ALA A 48 4.05 6.23 1.00
CA ALA A 48 3.09 6.61 -0.03
C ALA A 48 1.74 7.04 0.57
N ALA A 49 1.25 6.31 1.59
CA ALA A 49 0.02 6.66 2.29
C ALA A 49 0.13 8.01 3.02
N CYS A 50 1.24 8.27 3.71
CA CYS A 50 1.48 9.54 4.40
C CYS A 50 1.56 10.71 3.43
N SER A 51 2.29 10.56 2.32
CA SER A 51 2.38 11.58 1.28
C SER A 51 1.01 11.90 0.68
N TYR A 52 0.27 10.87 0.26
CA TYR A 52 -1.07 11.05 -0.31
C TYR A 52 -2.03 11.68 0.71
N ALA A 53 -1.99 11.24 1.97
CA ALA A 53 -2.85 11.80 3.01
C ALA A 53 -2.59 13.29 3.24
N ALA A 54 -1.31 13.70 3.28
CA ALA A 54 -0.93 15.09 3.44
C ALA A 54 -1.38 15.97 2.26
N GLU A 55 -1.26 15.48 1.03
CA GLU A 55 -1.66 16.20 -0.18
C GLU A 55 -3.19 16.35 -0.31
N HIS A 56 -3.94 15.37 0.18
CA HIS A 56 -5.40 15.30 0.00
C HIS A 56 -6.21 15.59 1.28
N GLY A 57 -5.56 15.97 2.39
CA GLY A 57 -6.25 16.29 3.65
C GLY A 57 -6.88 15.08 4.34
N LEU A 58 -6.33 13.88 4.13
CA LEU A 58 -6.77 12.65 4.77
C LEU A 58 -5.99 12.38 6.05
N HIS A 59 -6.53 11.53 6.91
CA HIS A 59 -5.79 10.96 8.03
C HIS A 59 -4.78 9.94 7.50
N ALA A 60 -3.49 10.17 7.79
CA ALA A 60 -2.43 9.23 7.45
C ALA A 60 -2.51 7.99 8.34
N PRO A 61 -2.42 6.77 7.79
CA PRO A 61 -2.44 5.55 8.60
C PRO A 61 -1.11 5.38 9.34
N THR A 62 -1.13 4.73 10.50
CA THR A 62 0.09 4.32 11.20
C THR A 62 0.73 3.10 10.53
N LEU A 63 2.03 2.91 10.74
CA LEU A 63 2.73 1.71 10.24
C LEU A 63 2.10 0.40 10.76
N GLU A 64 1.56 0.40 11.98
CA GLU A 64 0.82 -0.74 12.52
C GLU A 64 -0.47 -1.04 11.73
N GLN A 65 -1.21 -0.01 11.33
CA GLN A 65 -2.40 -0.16 10.48
C GLN A 65 -2.03 -0.68 9.08
N VAL A 66 -0.89 -0.24 8.54
CA VAL A 66 -0.34 -0.77 7.28
C VAL A 66 -0.05 -2.27 7.42
N ALA A 67 0.65 -2.67 8.48
CA ALA A 67 0.98 -4.07 8.74
C ALA A 67 -0.26 -4.94 9.04
N ALA A 68 -1.27 -4.39 9.73
CA ALA A 68 -2.52 -5.08 9.96
C ALA A 68 -3.30 -5.33 8.66
N ALA A 69 -3.32 -4.36 7.74
CA ALA A 69 -3.92 -4.51 6.43
C ALA A 69 -3.16 -5.54 5.56
N GLU A 70 -1.83 -5.58 5.63
CA GLU A 70 -1.01 -6.59 4.95
C GLU A 70 -1.38 -8.00 5.42
N ARG A 71 -1.39 -8.22 6.74
CA ARG A 71 -1.74 -9.51 7.33
C ARG A 71 -3.14 -9.97 6.93
N TYR A 72 -4.08 -9.03 6.83
CA TYR A 72 -5.45 -9.32 6.39
C TYR A 72 -5.53 -9.74 4.91
N ALA A 73 -4.68 -9.16 4.05
CA ALA A 73 -4.64 -9.48 2.64
C ALA A 73 -3.90 -10.79 2.35
N ARG A 74 -3.03 -11.25 3.26
CA ARG A 74 -2.20 -12.44 3.09
C ARG A 74 -3.05 -13.67 2.76
N GLY A 75 -2.62 -14.41 1.72
CA GLY A 75 -3.33 -15.58 1.22
C GLY A 75 -4.43 -15.29 0.19
N SER A 76 -4.72 -14.01 -0.09
CA SER A 76 -5.64 -13.63 -1.18
C SER A 76 -4.97 -13.79 -2.54
N ALA A 77 -5.72 -14.21 -3.56
CA ALA A 77 -5.24 -14.31 -4.93
C ALA A 77 -4.84 -12.94 -5.52
N ASP A 78 -5.45 -11.88 -5.02
CA ASP A 78 -5.24 -10.47 -5.35
C ASP A 78 -4.55 -9.71 -4.20
N TYR A 79 -3.63 -10.38 -3.48
CA TYR A 79 -2.96 -9.89 -2.26
C TYR A 79 -2.61 -8.39 -2.27
N GLY A 80 -1.86 -7.91 -3.28
CA GLY A 80 -1.42 -6.51 -3.32
C GLY A 80 -2.58 -5.53 -3.41
N SER A 81 -3.61 -5.89 -4.17
CA SER A 81 -4.80 -5.07 -4.39
C SER A 81 -5.68 -5.04 -3.16
N LYS A 82 -5.90 -6.21 -2.55
CA LYS A 82 -6.64 -6.32 -1.29
C LYS A 82 -5.97 -5.53 -0.19
N TRP A 83 -4.65 -5.60 -0.07
CA TRP A 83 -3.89 -4.81 0.89
C TRP A 83 -4.11 -3.30 0.67
N ALA A 84 -3.92 -2.83 -0.56
CA ALA A 84 -4.07 -1.43 -0.90
C ALA A 84 -5.50 -0.90 -0.67
N LEU A 85 -6.52 -1.69 -1.02
CA LEU A 85 -7.93 -1.35 -0.81
C LEU A 85 -8.28 -1.25 0.68
N VAL A 86 -7.90 -2.27 1.46
CA VAL A 86 -8.17 -2.31 2.91
C VAL A 86 -7.46 -1.18 3.65
N LEU A 87 -6.26 -0.79 3.20
CA LEU A 87 -5.56 0.34 3.78
C LEU A 87 -6.19 1.68 3.37
N ALA A 88 -6.59 1.82 2.10
CA ALA A 88 -7.28 3.01 1.60
C ALA A 88 -8.57 3.33 2.37
N GLU A 89 -9.35 2.31 2.76
CA GLU A 89 -10.55 2.47 3.58
C GLU A 89 -10.27 3.10 4.96
N LYS A 90 -9.04 2.99 5.47
CA LYS A 90 -8.62 3.60 6.75
C LYS A 90 -8.20 5.05 6.60
N MET A 91 -7.99 5.54 5.38
CA MET A 91 -7.59 6.91 5.08
C MET A 91 -8.82 7.81 4.90
N THR A 92 -9.37 8.27 6.02
CA THR A 92 -10.59 9.09 6.04
C THR A 92 -10.29 10.59 5.99
N LEU A 93 -11.29 11.41 5.63
CA LEU A 93 -11.15 12.88 5.62
C LEU A 93 -10.81 13.40 7.03
N THR A 94 -9.86 14.32 7.09
CA THR A 94 -9.60 15.08 8.32
C THR A 94 -10.77 16.04 8.53
N VAL A 95 -11.72 15.68 9.41
CA VAL A 95 -12.78 16.61 9.81
C VAL A 95 -12.12 17.74 10.59
N ARG A 96 -12.09 18.93 10.01
CA ARG A 96 -11.76 20.17 10.72
C ARG A 96 -12.98 20.54 11.57
N THR A 97 -12.97 20.18 12.85
CA THR A 97 -13.79 20.82 13.89
C THR A 97 -13.22 22.17 14.27
#